data_AF-A0A7K4FZJ4-F1
#
_entry.id   AF-A0A7K4FZJ4-F1
#
_cell.length_a   1.000
_cell.length_b   1.000
_cell.length_c   1.000
_cell.angle_alpha   90.00
_cell.angle_beta   90.00
_cell.angle_gamma   90.00
#
_symmetry.space_group_name_H-M   'P 1'
#
loop_
_entity.id
_entity.type
_entity.pdbx_description
1 polymer ?
#
loop_
_entity_poly.entity_id
_entity_poly.type
_entity_poly.pdbx_seq_one_letter_code
_entity_poly.pdbx_strand_id
1 'polypeptide(L)'
;ACRITEYDTSKPGKHGAAKARIVDVGVFDGKSRPHVGPVSMQVHIPLIDKRMGQIISIIGETIQIMDSETFETIDVTLVDAEINGTIENGQNVEYWKVMGRTKIMRIKN
;
A
#
# COMPACT_ATOMS: atom_id res chain seq x y z
N ALA A 1 -0.35 6.32 3.97
CA ALA A 1 -0.94 5.92 2.68
C ALA A 1 -2.08 4.95 2.92
N CYS A 2 -3.23 5.21 2.30
CA CYS A 2 -4.44 4.39 2.43
C CYS A 2 -5.05 4.13 1.05
N ARG A 3 -5.86 3.08 0.94
CA ARG A 3 -6.72 2.80 -0.20
C ARG A 3 -8.15 3.22 0.13
N ILE A 4 -8.78 4.00 -0.73
CA ILE A 4 -10.22 4.33 -0.61
C ILE A 4 -11.03 3.04 -0.84
N THR A 5 -11.91 2.75 0.11
CA THR A 5 -12.83 1.60 0.06
C THR A 5 -14.28 2.01 -0.10
N GLU A 6 -14.65 3.18 0.42
CA GLU A 6 -15.98 3.78 0.20
C GLU A 6 -15.85 5.28 -0.04
N TYR A 7 -16.75 5.81 -0.86
CA TYR A 7 -16.88 7.23 -1.12
C TYR A 7 -18.36 7.58 -1.27
N ASP A 8 -18.81 8.58 -0.52
CA ASP A 8 -20.16 9.12 -0.59
C ASP A 8 -20.15 10.65 -0.56
N THR A 9 -21.15 11.29 -1.16
CA THR A 9 -21.30 12.75 -1.11
C THR A 9 -22.69 13.17 -0.69
N SER A 10 -22.76 14.21 0.13
CA SER A 10 -24.02 14.78 0.61
C SER A 10 -24.07 16.29 0.38
N LYS A 11 -25.27 16.82 0.12
CA LYS A 11 -25.54 18.26 0.09
C LYS A 11 -26.33 18.65 1.36
N PRO A 12 -25.73 19.37 2.31
CA PRO A 12 -26.44 19.83 3.50
C PRO A 12 -27.33 21.03 3.15
N GLY A 13 -28.62 20.79 2.90
CA GLY A 13 -29.62 21.84 2.70
C GLY A 13 -29.42 22.71 1.45
N LYS A 14 -30.19 23.81 1.35
CA LYS A 14 -30.23 24.69 0.17
C LYS A 14 -28.95 25.50 -0.08
N HIS A 15 -28.20 25.83 0.97
CA HIS A 15 -27.03 26.72 0.91
C HIS A 15 -25.72 26.08 1.42
N GLY A 16 -25.74 24.81 1.81
CA GLY A 16 -24.55 24.16 2.35
C GLY A 16 -23.60 23.64 1.26
N ALA A 17 -22.30 23.71 1.54
CA ALA A 17 -21.29 23.10 0.69
C ALA A 17 -21.42 21.57 0.71
N ALA A 18 -21.26 20.94 -0.45
CA ALA A 18 -21.24 19.49 -0.54
C ALA A 18 -20.10 18.92 0.32
N LYS A 19 -20.39 17.82 1.02
CA LYS A 19 -19.43 17.09 1.86
C LYS A 19 -19.15 15.74 1.23
N ALA A 20 -17.89 15.33 1.21
CA ALA A 20 -17.49 13.96 0.91
C ALA A 20 -17.28 13.20 2.22
N ARG A 21 -17.80 11.98 2.29
CA ARG A 21 -17.43 10.96 3.28
C ARG A 21 -16.59 9.92 2.57
N ILE A 22 -15.37 9.71 3.05
CA ILE A 22 -14.40 8.77 2.49
C ILE A 22 -14.09 7.75 3.57
N VAL A 23 -14.14 6.46 3.27
CA VAL A 23 -13.64 5.41 4.16
C VAL A 23 -12.42 4.78 3.52
N ASP A 24 -11.28 4.95 4.18
CA ASP A 24 -10.00 4.46 3.72
C ASP A 24 -9.50 3.30 4.56
N VAL A 25 -8.70 2.41 3.98
CA VAL A 25 -7.98 1.34 4.69
C VAL A 25 -6.48 1.54 4.51
N GLY A 26 -5.72 1.51 5.61
CA GLY A 26 -4.27 1.67 5.56
C GLY A 26 -3.58 0.52 4.84
N VAL A 27 -2.73 0.84 3.86
CA VAL A 27 -2.05 -0.17 3.02
C VAL A 27 -1.09 -1.07 3.82
N PHE A 28 -0.56 -0.55 4.93
CA PHE A 28 0.41 -1.26 5.76
C PHE A 28 -0.19 -1.91 7.01
N ASP A 29 -1.23 -1.32 7.60
CA ASP A 29 -1.77 -1.76 8.89
C ASP A 29 -3.21 -2.25 8.82
N GLY A 30 -3.86 -2.18 7.66
CA GLY A 30 -5.24 -2.62 7.45
C GLY A 30 -6.27 -1.81 8.25
N LYS A 31 -5.90 -0.74 8.94
CA LYS A 31 -6.81 0.01 9.81
C LYS A 31 -7.70 0.93 8.98
N SER A 32 -9.01 0.89 9.26
CA SER A 32 -10.00 1.80 8.67
C SER A 32 -9.83 3.22 9.23
N ARG A 33 -9.95 4.22 8.34
CA ARG A 33 -9.78 5.64 8.61
C ARG A 33 -10.87 6.42 7.87
N PRO A 34 -12.02 6.70 8.51
CA PRO A 34 -13.05 7.53 7.90
C PRO A 34 -12.65 9.01 7.93
N HIS A 35 -12.95 9.73 6.85
CA HIS A 35 -12.77 11.17 6.72
C HIS A 35 -14.05 11.80 6.20
N VAL A 36 -14.44 12.96 6.74
CA VAL A 36 -15.53 13.77 6.21
C VAL A 36 -15.05 15.21 6.06
N GLY A 37 -15.20 15.77 4.87
CA GLY A 37 -14.73 17.12 4.56
C GLY A 37 -15.48 17.76 3.40
N PRO A 38 -15.33 19.08 3.17
CA PRO A 38 -15.85 19.74 1.98
C PRO A 38 -15.28 19.11 0.72
N VAL A 39 -16.08 18.97 -0.34
CA VAL A 39 -15.59 18.42 -1.62
C VAL A 39 -14.50 19.28 -2.28
N SER A 40 -14.38 20.54 -1.87
CA SER A 40 -13.33 21.47 -2.34
C SER A 40 -12.02 21.34 -1.56
N MET A 41 -11.97 20.55 -0.50
CA MET A 41 -10.75 20.33 0.28
C MET A 41 -9.73 19.52 -0.54
N GLN A 42 -8.49 20.00 -0.55
CA GLN A 42 -7.37 19.24 -1.12
C GLN A 42 -6.85 18.22 -0.11
N VAL A 43 -6.47 17.04 -0.61
CA VAL A 43 -5.85 15.98 0.18
C VAL A 43 -4.53 15.56 -0.46
N HIS A 44 -3.59 15.11 0.37
CA HIS A 44 -2.32 14.60 -0.12
C HIS A 44 -2.48 13.18 -0.65
N ILE A 45 -2.06 12.96 -1.90
CA ILE A 45 -2.10 11.63 -2.54
C ILE A 45 -0.71 11.00 -2.49
N PRO A 46 -0.53 9.86 -1.80
CA PRO A 46 0.75 9.19 -1.76
C PRO A 46 1.06 8.51 -3.10
N LEU A 47 2.29 8.65 -3.59
CA LEU A 47 2.78 7.85 -4.70
C LEU A 47 3.08 6.43 -4.22
N ILE A 48 2.53 5.43 -4.92
CA ILE A 48 2.81 4.02 -4.70
C ILE A 48 3.65 3.53 -5.88
N ASP A 49 4.94 3.32 -5.63
CA ASP A 49 5.85 2.74 -6.60
C ASP A 49 5.78 1.21 -6.49
N LYS A 50 5.36 0.55 -7.57
CA LYS A 50 5.17 -0.91 -7.63
C LYS A 50 6.27 -1.48 -8.50
N ARG A 51 7.09 -2.34 -7.91
CA ARG A 51 8.24 -2.92 -8.61
C ARG A 51 8.25 -4.42 -8.48
N MET A 52 9.00 -5.05 -9.37
CA MET A 52 9.20 -6.49 -9.41
C MET A 52 10.59 -6.79 -8.86
N GLY A 53 10.72 -7.93 -8.20
CA GLY A 53 12.01 -8.40 -7.73
C GLY A 53 11.98 -9.89 -7.42
N GLN A 54 13.16 -10.47 -7.19
CA GLN A 54 13.32 -11.86 -6.79
C GLN A 54 13.77 -11.94 -5.33
N ILE A 55 13.18 -12.85 -4.55
CA ILE A 55 13.65 -13.14 -3.20
C ILE A 55 14.99 -13.88 -3.31
N ILE A 56 16.05 -13.31 -2.76
CA ILE A 56 17.40 -13.91 -2.82
C ILE A 56 17.83 -14.54 -1.48
N SER A 57 17.28 -14.05 -0.36
CA SER A 57 17.59 -14.56 0.98
C SER A 57 16.47 -14.23 1.96
N ILE A 58 16.25 -15.10 2.93
CA ILE A 58 15.33 -14.90 4.07
C ILE A 58 16.11 -15.22 5.34
N ILE A 59 16.28 -14.24 6.23
CA ILE A 59 17.02 -14.36 7.49
C ILE A 59 16.14 -13.84 8.62
N GLY A 60 15.53 -14.75 9.37
CA GLY A 60 14.54 -14.40 10.39
C GLY A 60 13.34 -13.68 9.76
N GLU A 61 13.12 -12.42 10.17
CA GLU A 61 12.05 -11.57 9.64
C GLU A 61 12.49 -10.69 8.45
N THR A 62 13.79 -10.65 8.13
CA THR A 62 14.33 -9.86 7.04
C THR A 62 14.34 -10.67 5.74
N ILE A 63 13.70 -10.14 4.71
CA ILE A 63 13.66 -10.72 3.37
C ILE A 63 14.45 -9.81 2.44
N GLN A 64 15.44 -10.36 1.77
CA GLN A 64 16.24 -9.64 0.79
C GLN A 64 15.66 -9.87 -0.60
N ILE A 65 15.34 -8.76 -1.27
CA ILE A 65 14.78 -8.75 -2.62
C ILE A 65 15.78 -8.08 -3.55
N MET A 66 16.12 -8.74 -4.65
CA MET A 66 16.83 -8.10 -5.76
C MET A 66 15.80 -7.49 -6.71
N ASP A 67 15.84 -6.18 -6.90
CA ASP A 67 14.99 -5.47 -7.86
C ASP A 67 15.28 -5.92 -9.30
N SER A 68 14.24 -6.21 -10.09
CA SER A 68 14.39 -6.75 -11.44
C SER A 68 14.90 -5.72 -12.46
N GLU A 69 14.79 -4.43 -12.19
CA GLU A 69 15.24 -3.36 -13.09
C GLU A 69 16.60 -2.81 -12.68
N THR A 70 16.75 -2.49 -11.39
CA THR A 70 17.96 -1.83 -10.87
C THR A 70 19.00 -2.81 -10.35
N PHE A 71 18.65 -4.09 -10.17
CA PHE A 71 19.49 -5.12 -9.54
C PHE A 71 19.95 -4.78 -8.12
N GLU A 72 19.38 -3.74 -7.51
CA GLU A 72 19.66 -3.37 -6.13
C GLU A 72 19.04 -4.39 -5.18
N THR A 73 19.77 -4.71 -4.11
CA THR A 73 19.24 -5.53 -3.01
C THR A 73 18.56 -4.65 -1.99
N ILE A 74 17.35 -5.02 -1.60
CA ILE A 74 16.49 -4.27 -0.68
C ILE A 74 16.06 -5.20 0.45
N ASP A 75 16.28 -4.76 1.68
CA ASP A 75 15.78 -5.45 2.87
C ASP A 75 14.32 -5.06 3.14
N VAL A 76 13.46 -6.05 3.31
CA VAL A 76 12.03 -5.89 3.52
C VAL A 76 11.58 -6.78 4.68
N THR A 77 10.84 -6.20 5.63
CA THR A 77 10.28 -6.92 6.79
C THR A 77 8.77 -7.01 6.75
N LEU A 78 8.11 -6.30 5.82
CA LEU A 78 6.67 -6.27 5.70
C LEU A 78 6.23 -7.16 4.54
N VAL A 79 5.40 -8.15 4.85
CA VAL A 79 4.77 -9.04 3.87
C VAL A 79 3.26 -8.90 4.00
N ASP A 80 2.55 -8.94 2.88
CA ASP A 80 1.10 -8.96 2.92
C ASP A 80 0.57 -10.22 3.61
N ALA A 81 -0.52 -10.05 4.37
CA ALA A 81 -1.07 -11.13 5.18
C ALA A 81 -1.51 -12.33 4.33
N GLU A 82 -1.93 -12.10 3.09
CA GLU A 82 -2.39 -13.16 2.18
C GLU A 82 -1.26 -14.12 1.72
N ILE A 83 -0.02 -13.65 1.70
CA ILE A 83 1.16 -14.43 1.27
C ILE A 83 2.18 -14.64 2.39
N ASN A 84 1.83 -14.25 3.62
CA ASN A 84 2.72 -14.42 4.75
C ASN A 84 2.90 -15.91 5.07
N GLY A 85 4.14 -16.36 5.17
CA GLY A 85 4.49 -17.77 5.38
C GLY A 85 4.47 -18.66 4.12
N THR A 86 4.13 -18.11 2.94
CA THR A 86 4.20 -18.84 1.66
C THR A 86 5.37 -18.39 0.78
N ILE A 87 6.14 -17.40 1.23
CA ILE A 87 7.28 -16.86 0.50
C ILE A 87 8.51 -17.76 0.64
N GLU A 88 9.23 -17.92 -0.47
CA GLU A 88 10.42 -18.78 -0.56
C GLU A 88 11.51 -18.11 -1.38
N ASN A 89 12.77 -18.51 -1.14
CA ASN A 89 13.89 -18.06 -1.94
C ASN A 89 13.70 -18.43 -3.42
N GLY A 90 14.11 -17.53 -4.31
CA GLY A 90 14.00 -17.69 -5.76
C GLY A 90 12.65 -17.27 -6.35
N GLN A 91 11.63 -17.02 -5.53
CA GLN A 91 10.33 -16.55 -6.04
C GLN A 91 10.40 -15.11 -6.53
N ASN A 92 9.72 -14.84 -7.65
CA ASN A 92 9.48 -13.48 -8.11
C ASN A 92 8.30 -12.88 -7.33
N VAL A 93 8.40 -11.62 -6.96
CA VAL A 93 7.40 -10.91 -6.17
C VAL A 93 7.16 -9.51 -6.70
N GLU A 94 5.95 -9.01 -6.50
CA GLU A 94 5.65 -7.58 -6.58
C GLU A 94 5.77 -6.98 -5.19
N TYR A 95 6.59 -5.96 -5.05
CA TYR A 95 6.73 -5.21 -3.81
C TYR A 95 6.41 -3.73 -4.05
N TRP A 96 5.90 -3.05 -3.03
CA TRP A 96 5.54 -1.64 -3.10
C TRP A 96 6.48 -0.80 -2.25
N LYS A 97 6.99 0.29 -2.82
CA LYS A 97 7.69 1.38 -2.14
C LYS A 97 6.72 2.55 -1.96
N VAL A 98 6.40 2.89 -0.72
CA VAL A 98 5.48 3.98 -0.39
C VAL A 98 6.04 4.79 0.76
N MET A 99 6.39 6.05 0.51
CA MET A 99 6.91 6.98 1.52
C MET A 99 8.04 6.40 2.40
N GLY A 100 9.03 5.76 1.78
CA GLY A 100 10.18 5.17 2.49
C GLY A 100 9.91 3.83 3.17
N ARG A 101 8.71 3.26 3.02
CA ARG A 101 8.36 1.91 3.50
C ARG A 101 8.22 0.95 2.33
N THR A 102 8.76 -0.24 2.50
CA THR A 102 8.68 -1.32 1.51
C THR A 102 7.82 -2.46 2.04
N LYS A 103 6.94 -3.02 1.22
CA LYS A 103 6.12 -4.19 1.56
C LYS A 103 6.00 -5.14 0.38
N ILE A 104 6.19 -6.44 0.60
CA ILE A 104 5.93 -7.49 -0.39
C ILE A 104 4.42 -7.70 -0.47
N MET A 105 3.85 -7.58 -1.66
CA MET A 105 2.40 -7.60 -1.83
C MET A 105 1.89 -8.92 -2.36
N ARG A 106 2.62 -9.55 -3.29
CA ARG A 106 2.20 -10.82 -3.90
C ARG A 106 3.36 -11.53 -4.59
N ILE A 107 3.25 -12.84 -4.68
CA ILE A 107 4.10 -13.69 -5.52
C ILE A 107 3.65 -13.55 -6.98
N LYS A 108 4.61 -13.54 -7.90
CA LYS A 108 4.42 -13.45 -9.35
C LYS A 108 5.02 -14.70 -9.99
N ASN A 109 4.21 -15.40 -10.77
CA ASN A 109 4.64 -16.55 -11.56
C ASN A 109 5.26 -16.08 -12.88
#